data_AF-A0A2C5X3S4-F1
#
_entry.id   AF-A0A2C5X3S4-F1
#
_cell.length_a   1.000
_cell.length_b   1.000
_cell.length_c   1.000
_cell.angle_alpha   90.00
_cell.angle_beta   90.00
_cell.angle_gamma   90.00
#
_symmetry.space_group_name_H-M   'P 1'
#
loop_
_entity.id
_entity.type
_entity.pdbx_description
1 polymer ?
#
loop_
_entity_poly.entity_id
_entity_poly.type
_entity_poly.pdbx_seq_one_letter_code
_entity_poly.pdbx_strand_id
1 'polypeptide(L)'
;MDTLLTAEIALNAPRYRRRSSTFIDGIHDTSDDQSMAPAQLYSTMSGRLFHSGRIAIVMVGLPARGKTHICVSMSRYLQWLGVKTRIFHLGDYRRATVEGGNVPEDYFFPNASPASVILRQKILKKCREDIYNWLNHANGQVAIYDAVNPTRASRRALAKEFAKHDVQTLFIESFVDDDSILLDNARNVKISSPDFEGMNPDEAAHLYLRRIEARIPGFETMDESELNFVRMINAGRKFFYNNVSFNYLSHRIVFYLTNLHIKSRATFFVRAGPTSEGESYLTDSALSEEGLDYSRKMTDEILKHRELDHAELLKTRPDATMRDMTVWTSTRMRTIQTADYLKQLGYKVRQRPQMSQINLGACETLSEEGIRNRYPDEAEKHEIDPYHHRYPRAESYHDLAVRLEPIILELEREQNDLLIIAHESVLRVLYAYLMHCSTRDIPTLHFPRNEIIEIIPAAYQNEARRIVIPSLSDNVMVGTRVASPVTYSAPASDSDIAPEENIAEGASPSTSGASVPATPSAGALHARLVGGAETPDLADSFRDDD
;
A
#
# COMPACT_ATOMS: atom_id res chain seq x y z
N MET A 1 30.40 13.42 25.24
CA MET A 1 30.34 14.19 23.99
C MET A 1 29.78 13.36 22.81
N ASP A 2 29.08 12.24 23.05
CA ASP A 2 28.61 11.34 21.98
C ASP A 2 27.11 11.43 21.64
N THR A 3 26.34 12.27 22.34
CA THR A 3 24.90 12.42 22.09
C THR A 3 24.59 13.27 20.86
N LEU A 4 25.48 14.17 20.46
CA LEU A 4 25.30 15.04 19.29
C LEU A 4 25.60 14.32 17.95
N LEU A 5 26.64 13.46 17.93
CA LEU A 5 26.98 12.63 16.76
C LEU A 5 25.89 11.59 16.43
N THR A 6 25.14 11.11 17.44
CA THR A 6 24.04 10.15 17.22
C THR A 6 22.80 10.86 16.65
N ALA A 7 22.58 12.14 17.00
CA ALA A 7 21.49 12.96 16.47
C ALA A 7 21.74 13.41 15.02
N GLU A 8 22.97 13.78 14.67
CA GLU A 8 23.35 14.15 13.29
C GLU A 8 23.30 12.93 12.33
N ILE A 9 23.65 11.73 12.81
CA ILE A 9 23.53 10.50 12.01
C ILE A 9 22.06 10.04 11.88
N ALA A 10 21.21 10.30 12.89
CA ALA A 10 19.78 10.07 12.80
C ALA A 10 19.08 11.04 11.82
N LEU A 11 19.60 12.26 11.67
CA LEU A 11 19.18 13.23 10.65
C LEU A 11 19.63 12.83 9.23
N ASN A 12 20.72 12.07 9.09
CA ASN A 12 21.29 11.60 7.82
C ASN A 12 20.83 10.20 7.40
N ALA A 13 19.98 9.52 8.17
CA ALA A 13 19.19 8.42 7.62
C ALA A 13 18.27 9.04 6.55
N PRO A 14 18.16 8.46 5.34
CA PRO A 14 17.44 9.09 4.24
C PRO A 14 15.96 9.28 4.63
N ARG A 15 15.64 10.46 5.16
CA ARG A 15 14.32 11.08 5.11
C ARG A 15 14.10 11.47 3.66
N TYR A 16 14.00 10.47 2.79
CA TYR A 16 13.60 10.68 1.41
C TYR A 16 12.12 11.06 1.45
N ARG A 17 11.86 12.35 1.64
CA ARG A 17 10.57 12.93 1.27
C ARG A 17 10.60 13.02 -0.26
N ARG A 18 10.35 11.91 -0.95
CA ARG A 18 9.88 12.01 -2.33
C ARG A 18 8.50 12.64 -2.19
N ARG A 19 8.35 13.90 -2.57
CA ARG A 19 7.00 14.40 -2.87
C ARG A 19 6.46 13.39 -3.87
N SER A 20 5.39 12.68 -3.51
CA SER A 20 4.68 11.77 -4.39
C SER A 20 4.63 12.41 -5.77
N SER A 21 5.43 11.93 -6.72
CA SER A 21 5.06 12.17 -8.10
C SER A 21 3.73 11.43 -8.24
N THR A 22 2.72 12.02 -8.87
CA THR A 22 1.41 11.38 -9.13
C THR A 22 1.51 10.04 -9.87
N PHE A 23 2.72 9.61 -10.23
CA PHE A 23 3.05 8.49 -11.09
C PHE A 23 3.94 7.44 -10.42
N ILE A 24 4.38 7.64 -9.17
CA ILE A 24 5.15 6.63 -8.39
C ILE A 24 4.43 6.42 -7.05
N ASP A 25 4.33 5.17 -6.59
CA ASP A 25 3.67 4.86 -5.33
C ASP A 25 4.44 5.36 -4.08
N GLY A 26 3.68 5.64 -3.02
CA GLY A 26 4.22 6.15 -1.75
C GLY A 26 4.67 5.08 -0.77
N ILE A 27 4.87 3.82 -1.19
CA ILE A 27 5.03 2.68 -0.26
C ILE A 27 6.28 2.75 0.64
N HIS A 28 7.29 3.50 0.21
CA HIS A 28 8.54 3.74 0.95
C HIS A 28 8.57 5.09 1.66
N ASP A 29 7.53 5.90 1.52
CA ASP A 29 7.48 7.21 2.15
C ASP A 29 7.32 7.03 3.67
N THR A 30 8.17 7.72 4.42
CA THR A 30 8.09 7.76 5.88
C THR A 30 7.26 8.98 6.25
N SER A 31 5.93 8.84 6.34
CA SER A 31 5.08 9.92 6.81
C SER A 31 5.30 10.15 8.31
N ASP A 32 5.70 11.37 8.67
CA ASP A 32 5.69 11.86 10.06
C ASP A 32 4.26 12.13 10.55
N ASP A 33 3.34 12.35 9.60
CA ASP A 33 1.91 12.50 9.87
C ASP A 33 1.23 11.14 10.01
N GLN A 34 0.27 11.06 10.92
CA GLN A 34 -0.66 9.95 11.12
C GLN A 34 -1.58 9.75 9.89
N SER A 35 -1.02 9.55 8.71
CA SER A 35 -1.76 9.18 7.51
C SER A 35 -2.36 7.81 7.77
N MET A 36 -3.65 7.79 8.10
CA MET A 36 -4.34 6.56 8.42
C MET A 36 -4.40 5.69 7.16
N ALA A 37 -4.28 4.39 7.35
CA ALA A 37 -4.55 3.39 6.33
C ALA A 37 -5.96 3.55 5.76
N PRO A 38 -6.26 3.07 4.55
CA PRO A 38 -7.62 3.19 4.03
C PRO A 38 -8.65 2.30 4.77
N ALA A 39 -8.52 0.97 4.72
CA ALA A 39 -9.57 0.11 5.29
C ALA A 39 -9.56 0.02 6.82
N GLN A 40 -8.44 0.30 7.50
CA GLN A 40 -8.32 0.43 8.97
C GLN A 40 -8.99 -0.65 9.83
N LEU A 41 -9.21 -1.85 9.30
CA LEU A 41 -9.88 -2.96 10.01
C LEU A 41 -9.26 -3.28 11.37
N TYR A 42 -7.97 -2.99 11.50
CA TYR A 42 -7.17 -3.28 12.68
C TYR A 42 -6.57 -2.04 13.32
N SER A 43 -7.03 -0.84 12.93
CA SER A 43 -6.64 0.39 13.60
C SER A 43 -7.28 0.43 14.99
N THR A 44 -6.46 0.32 16.03
CA THR A 44 -6.91 0.45 17.42
C THR A 44 -6.46 1.79 17.99
N MET A 45 -7.06 2.24 19.10
CA MET A 45 -6.58 3.44 19.82
C MET A 45 -5.11 3.32 20.24
N SER A 46 -4.65 2.09 20.53
CA SER A 46 -3.25 1.81 20.84
C SER A 46 -2.35 1.80 19.58
N GLY A 47 -2.93 1.74 18.39
CA GLY A 47 -2.23 1.59 17.11
C GLY A 47 -1.69 0.18 16.83
N ARG A 48 -2.04 -0.80 17.68
CA ARG A 48 -1.61 -2.21 17.56
C ARG A 48 -2.79 -3.16 17.77
N LEU A 49 -2.78 -4.28 17.05
CA LEU A 49 -3.59 -5.44 17.41
C LEU A 49 -3.02 -6.08 18.69
N PHE A 50 -3.69 -5.84 19.83
CA PHE A 50 -3.26 -6.28 21.15
C PHE A 50 -2.90 -7.78 21.21
N HIS A 51 -3.70 -8.62 20.53
CA HIS A 51 -3.52 -10.09 20.53
C HIS A 51 -2.41 -10.60 19.59
N SER A 52 -1.90 -9.77 18.68
CA SER A 52 -0.90 -10.19 17.68
C SER A 52 0.54 -9.83 18.06
N GLY A 53 0.74 -9.05 19.13
CA GLY A 53 2.06 -8.62 19.57
C GLY A 53 2.85 -7.84 18.51
N ARG A 54 4.18 -7.83 18.65
CA ARG A 54 5.14 -7.28 17.67
C ARG A 54 5.68 -8.40 16.81
N ILE A 55 5.74 -8.20 15.49
CA ILE A 55 6.17 -9.23 14.54
C ILE A 55 7.33 -8.72 13.68
N ALA A 56 8.41 -9.47 13.63
CA ALA A 56 9.47 -9.35 12.64
C ALA A 56 9.26 -10.40 11.55
N ILE A 57 8.92 -9.97 10.34
CA ILE A 57 8.84 -10.82 9.17
C ILE A 57 10.23 -10.84 8.52
N VAL A 58 10.85 -12.01 8.46
CA VAL A 58 12.22 -12.17 7.97
C VAL A 58 12.20 -12.86 6.62
N MET A 59 12.62 -12.15 5.57
CA MET A 59 12.69 -12.74 4.24
C MET A 59 13.87 -13.69 4.13
N VAL A 60 13.69 -14.79 3.42
CA VAL A 60 14.72 -15.79 3.15
C VAL A 60 14.72 -16.09 1.66
N GLY A 61 15.91 -16.20 1.07
CA GLY A 61 16.03 -16.58 -0.34
C GLY A 61 17.16 -15.88 -1.07
N LEU A 62 17.68 -16.56 -2.09
CA LEU A 62 18.69 -16.03 -2.98
C LEU A 62 18.23 -14.72 -3.67
N PRO A 63 19.16 -13.89 -4.19
CA PRO A 63 18.80 -12.76 -5.03
C PRO A 63 17.97 -13.21 -6.27
N ALA A 64 17.20 -12.30 -6.86
CA ALA A 64 16.32 -12.55 -8.01
C ALA A 64 15.14 -13.53 -7.78
N ARG A 65 14.84 -13.89 -6.54
CA ARG A 65 13.72 -14.77 -6.20
C ARG A 65 12.41 -14.02 -5.85
N GLY A 66 12.30 -12.74 -6.17
CA GLY A 66 11.06 -11.97 -5.93
C GLY A 66 10.80 -11.54 -4.48
N LYS A 67 11.79 -11.64 -3.58
CA LYS A 67 11.63 -11.24 -2.15
C LYS A 67 11.13 -9.80 -1.99
N THR A 68 11.75 -8.84 -2.67
CA THR A 68 11.40 -7.43 -2.58
C THR A 68 9.97 -7.17 -3.03
N HIS A 69 9.53 -7.80 -4.14
CA HIS A 69 8.14 -7.74 -4.59
C HIS A 69 7.18 -8.27 -3.51
N ILE A 70 7.49 -9.43 -2.91
CA ILE A 70 6.68 -9.99 -1.82
C ILE A 70 6.62 -9.03 -0.61
N CYS A 71 7.74 -8.41 -0.24
CA CYS A 71 7.79 -7.43 0.86
C CYS A 71 6.88 -6.23 0.60
N VAL A 72 6.99 -5.64 -0.59
CA VAL A 72 6.26 -4.43 -0.98
C VAL A 72 4.77 -4.72 -1.06
N SER A 73 4.36 -5.79 -1.76
CA SER A 73 2.96 -6.22 -1.83
C SER A 73 2.37 -6.51 -0.45
N MET A 74 3.08 -7.27 0.38
CA MET A 74 2.63 -7.59 1.74
C MET A 74 2.55 -6.36 2.63
N SER A 75 3.52 -5.44 2.55
CA SER A 75 3.50 -4.17 3.27
C SER A 75 2.27 -3.36 2.88
N ARG A 76 2.00 -3.22 1.57
CA ARG A 76 0.84 -2.51 1.05
C ARG A 76 -0.47 -3.07 1.58
N TYR A 77 -0.62 -4.40 1.59
CA TYR A 77 -1.81 -5.05 2.15
C TYR A 77 -1.93 -4.90 3.66
N LEU A 78 -0.85 -5.12 4.42
CA LEU A 78 -0.88 -4.96 5.87
C LEU A 78 -1.20 -3.52 6.28
N GLN A 79 -0.57 -2.54 5.60
CA GLN A 79 -0.88 -1.15 5.82
C GLN A 79 -2.32 -0.84 5.42
N TRP A 80 -2.84 -1.34 4.29
CA TRP A 80 -4.25 -1.18 3.92
C TRP A 80 -5.22 -1.61 5.02
N LEU A 81 -4.94 -2.75 5.67
CA LEU A 81 -5.72 -3.28 6.79
C LEU A 81 -5.62 -2.44 8.08
N GLY A 82 -4.74 -1.43 8.14
CA GLY A 82 -4.48 -0.63 9.33
C GLY A 82 -3.35 -1.15 10.23
N VAL A 83 -2.57 -2.14 9.77
CA VAL A 83 -1.43 -2.65 10.53
C VAL A 83 -0.20 -1.80 10.27
N LYS A 84 0.33 -1.16 11.33
CA LYS A 84 1.55 -0.34 11.26
C LYS A 84 2.75 -1.19 10.86
N THR A 85 3.11 -1.13 9.59
CA THR A 85 4.09 -1.99 8.94
C THR A 85 5.18 -1.15 8.29
N ARG A 86 6.44 -1.53 8.45
CA ARG A 86 7.57 -0.88 7.77
C ARG A 86 8.52 -1.91 7.18
N ILE A 87 9.04 -1.62 5.99
CA ILE A 87 10.05 -2.45 5.32
C ILE A 87 11.44 -1.92 5.65
N PHE A 88 12.37 -2.85 5.89
CA PHE A 88 13.78 -2.60 6.16
C PHE A 88 14.61 -3.36 5.13
N HIS A 89 14.87 -2.72 3.99
CA HIS A 89 15.70 -3.29 2.94
C HIS A 89 17.18 -3.18 3.33
N LEU A 90 17.85 -4.31 3.55
CA LEU A 90 19.27 -4.30 3.92
C LEU A 90 20.15 -3.63 2.83
N GLY A 91 19.69 -3.65 1.57
CA GLY A 91 20.34 -2.94 0.46
C GLY A 91 20.41 -1.42 0.68
N ASP A 92 19.36 -0.82 1.23
CA ASP A 92 19.28 0.63 1.48
C ASP A 92 20.28 1.04 2.56
N TYR A 93 20.34 0.26 3.63
CA TYR A 93 21.33 0.45 4.71
C TYR A 93 22.76 0.34 4.20
N ARG A 94 23.02 -0.61 3.28
CA ARG A 94 24.34 -0.74 2.65
C ARG A 94 24.66 0.51 1.82
N ARG A 95 23.75 0.97 0.95
CA ARG A 95 23.95 2.17 0.13
C ARG A 95 24.16 3.42 0.98
N ALA A 96 23.44 3.57 2.08
CA ALA A 96 23.60 4.70 2.99
C ALA A 96 24.89 4.65 3.83
N THR A 97 25.50 3.47 4.00
CA THR A 97 26.72 3.31 4.82
C THR A 97 28.00 3.42 3.98
N VAL A 98 27.92 3.20 2.67
CA VAL A 98 29.07 3.25 1.75
C VAL A 98 29.03 4.57 1.00
N GLU A 99 29.86 5.53 1.43
CA GLU A 99 29.98 6.85 0.80
C GLU A 99 30.39 6.71 -0.68
N GLY A 100 29.67 7.41 -1.58
CA GLY A 100 29.95 7.40 -3.02
C GLY A 100 29.57 6.12 -3.77
N GLY A 101 28.89 5.16 -3.14
CA GLY A 101 28.36 3.96 -3.83
C GLY A 101 29.40 2.86 -4.13
N ASN A 102 30.67 3.09 -3.79
CA ASN A 102 31.77 2.15 -4.05
C ASN A 102 31.80 1.00 -3.02
N VAL A 103 30.87 0.06 -3.18
CA VAL A 103 30.83 -1.16 -2.38
C VAL A 103 32.05 -2.03 -2.71
N PRO A 104 32.84 -2.50 -1.71
CA PRO A 104 33.97 -3.39 -1.97
C PRO A 104 33.56 -4.59 -2.84
N GLU A 105 34.38 -4.97 -3.83
CA GLU A 105 34.03 -6.04 -4.77
C GLU A 105 33.74 -7.37 -4.06
N ASP A 106 34.51 -7.67 -3.01
CA ASP A 106 34.37 -8.88 -2.19
C ASP A 106 33.14 -8.84 -1.25
N TYR A 107 32.46 -7.69 -1.11
CA TYR A 107 31.33 -7.50 -0.19
C TYR A 107 30.16 -8.45 -0.45
N PHE A 108 30.01 -9.02 -1.64
CA PHE A 108 28.91 -9.94 -1.93
C PHE A 108 29.26 -11.43 -1.77
N PHE A 109 30.55 -11.75 -1.59
CA PHE A 109 31.08 -13.12 -1.68
C PHE A 109 31.33 -13.77 -0.31
N PRO A 110 31.19 -15.09 -0.15
CA PRO A 110 31.41 -15.75 1.13
C PRO A 110 32.83 -15.57 1.70
N ASN A 111 33.85 -15.56 0.84
CA ASN A 111 35.27 -15.41 1.16
C ASN A 111 35.71 -13.93 1.18
N ALA A 112 34.93 -13.07 1.84
CA ALA A 112 35.23 -11.65 1.93
C ALA A 112 36.38 -11.35 2.92
N SER A 113 37.09 -10.26 2.67
CA SER A 113 38.10 -9.71 3.56
C SER A 113 37.53 -9.38 4.95
N PRO A 114 38.37 -9.37 6.00
CA PRO A 114 37.94 -8.97 7.34
C PRO A 114 37.25 -7.60 7.36
N ALA A 115 37.72 -6.65 6.54
CA ALA A 115 37.11 -5.33 6.40
C ALA A 115 35.67 -5.40 5.87
N SER A 116 35.43 -6.18 4.82
CA SER A 116 34.09 -6.39 4.26
C SER A 116 33.16 -7.15 5.22
N VAL A 117 33.68 -8.08 6.01
CA VAL A 117 32.91 -8.76 7.08
C VAL A 117 32.50 -7.77 8.18
N ILE A 118 33.42 -6.92 8.65
CA ILE A 118 33.14 -5.88 9.65
C ILE A 118 32.09 -4.89 9.10
N LEU A 119 32.21 -4.49 7.83
CA LEU A 119 31.25 -3.61 7.18
C LEU A 119 29.84 -4.24 7.15
N ARG A 120 29.72 -5.52 6.75
CA ARG A 120 28.43 -6.25 6.81
C ARG A 120 27.85 -6.26 8.22
N GLN A 121 28.66 -6.53 9.23
CA GLN A 121 28.22 -6.55 10.63
C GLN A 121 27.73 -5.17 11.09
N LYS A 122 28.42 -4.09 10.71
CA LYS A 122 28.01 -2.71 10.99
C LYS A 122 26.65 -2.39 10.39
N ILE A 123 26.45 -2.72 9.10
CA ILE A 123 25.19 -2.50 8.38
C ILE A 123 24.05 -3.31 9.02
N LEU A 124 24.29 -4.59 9.32
CA LEU A 124 23.32 -5.47 9.99
C LEU A 124 22.94 -4.98 11.38
N LYS A 125 23.91 -4.44 12.14
CA LYS A 125 23.65 -3.88 13.47
C LYS A 125 22.76 -2.65 13.38
N LYS A 126 23.09 -1.70 12.49
CA LYS A 126 22.28 -0.49 12.27
C LYS A 126 20.84 -0.81 11.86
N CYS A 127 20.68 -1.74 10.90
CA CYS A 127 19.35 -2.17 10.46
C CYS A 127 18.52 -2.79 11.60
N ARG A 128 19.13 -3.63 12.44
CA ARG A 128 18.46 -4.21 13.62
C ARG A 128 18.07 -3.17 14.66
N GLU A 129 18.96 -2.22 14.95
CA GLU A 129 18.67 -1.11 15.87
C GLU A 129 17.44 -0.31 15.41
N ASP A 130 17.33 -0.02 14.11
CA ASP A 130 16.17 0.68 13.56
C ASP A 130 14.89 -0.16 13.61
N ILE A 131 14.98 -1.48 13.40
CA ILE A 131 13.85 -2.41 13.59
C ILE A 131 13.36 -2.34 15.04
N TYR A 132 14.27 -2.38 16.02
CA TYR A 132 13.89 -2.26 17.43
C TYR A 132 13.31 -0.89 17.75
N ASN A 133 13.90 0.19 17.23
CA ASN A 133 13.37 1.54 17.43
C ASN A 133 11.95 1.67 16.87
N TRP A 134 11.69 1.10 15.69
CA TRP A 134 10.36 1.06 15.10
C TRP A 134 9.36 0.29 15.96
N LEU A 135 9.72 -0.94 16.37
CA LEU A 135 8.85 -1.83 17.12
C LEU A 135 8.67 -1.40 18.59
N ASN A 136 9.60 -0.66 19.18
CA ASN A 136 9.57 -0.30 20.60
C ASN A 136 9.15 1.14 20.84
N HIS A 137 9.58 2.07 19.99
CA HIS A 137 9.46 3.52 20.24
C HIS A 137 8.53 4.22 19.24
N ALA A 138 8.48 3.77 17.98
CA ALA A 138 7.61 4.38 16.96
C ALA A 138 6.19 3.81 16.92
N ASN A 139 5.80 3.01 17.93
CA ASN A 139 4.52 2.30 17.97
C ASN A 139 4.26 1.39 16.74
N GLY A 140 5.31 0.90 16.08
CA GLY A 140 5.21 -0.05 14.97
C GLY A 140 4.72 -1.43 15.44
N GLN A 141 4.03 -2.16 14.56
CA GLN A 141 3.55 -3.52 14.85
C GLN A 141 4.30 -4.60 14.06
N VAL A 142 4.50 -4.37 12.76
CA VAL A 142 5.21 -5.29 11.87
C VAL A 142 6.46 -4.63 11.31
N ALA A 143 7.58 -5.35 11.36
CA ALA A 143 8.82 -4.99 10.68
C ALA A 143 9.14 -6.07 9.64
N ILE A 144 9.24 -5.69 8.37
CA ILE A 144 9.62 -6.61 7.28
C ILE A 144 11.12 -6.44 7.02
N TYR A 145 11.91 -7.42 7.42
CA TYR A 145 13.35 -7.45 7.22
C TYR A 145 13.71 -8.15 5.90
N ASP A 146 13.98 -7.35 4.87
CA ASP A 146 14.34 -7.84 3.52
C ASP A 146 15.85 -8.03 3.40
N ALA A 147 16.28 -9.28 3.56
CA ALA A 147 17.65 -9.74 3.39
C ALA A 147 17.68 -11.18 2.83
N VAL A 148 18.88 -11.73 2.61
CA VAL A 148 19.03 -13.10 2.06
C VAL A 148 18.86 -14.17 3.13
N ASN A 149 19.36 -13.92 4.35
CA ASN A 149 19.30 -14.82 5.51
C ASN A 149 19.64 -16.31 5.17
N PRO A 150 20.87 -16.57 4.68
CA PRO A 150 21.19 -17.80 3.94
C PRO A 150 21.34 -19.07 4.78
N THR A 151 21.74 -18.98 6.05
CA THR A 151 22.09 -20.18 6.85
C THR A 151 21.12 -20.41 8.00
N ARG A 152 20.87 -21.68 8.32
CA ARG A 152 20.01 -22.13 9.43
C ARG A 152 20.48 -21.58 10.77
N ALA A 153 21.80 -21.61 11.00
CA ALA A 153 22.39 -21.08 12.22
C ALA A 153 22.10 -19.57 12.41
N SER A 154 22.20 -18.78 11.35
CA SER A 154 21.92 -17.34 11.41
C SER A 154 20.44 -17.05 11.69
N ARG A 155 19.53 -17.80 11.08
CA ARG A 155 18.08 -17.65 11.28
C ARG A 155 17.66 -18.01 12.70
N ARG A 156 18.19 -19.11 13.26
CA ARG A 156 18.00 -19.47 14.67
C ARG A 156 18.51 -18.40 15.63
N ALA A 157 19.70 -17.88 15.37
CA ALA A 157 20.28 -16.81 16.18
C ALA A 157 19.40 -15.55 16.14
N LEU A 158 18.93 -15.17 14.94
CA LEU A 158 18.06 -14.01 14.74
C LEU A 158 16.71 -14.18 15.44
N ALA A 159 16.06 -15.35 15.34
CA ALA A 159 14.82 -15.63 16.04
C ALA A 159 14.98 -15.55 17.57
N LYS A 160 16.09 -16.10 18.10
CA LYS A 160 16.43 -16.00 19.53
C LYS A 160 16.69 -14.55 19.95
N GLU A 161 17.30 -13.75 19.08
CA GLU A 161 17.56 -12.33 19.36
C GLU A 161 16.26 -11.52 19.42
N PHE A 162 15.38 -11.67 18.44
CA PHE A 162 14.07 -11.01 18.45
C PHE A 162 13.20 -11.45 19.64
N ALA A 163 13.23 -12.73 20.00
CA ALA A 163 12.51 -13.24 21.16
C ALA A 163 12.94 -12.58 22.48
N LYS A 164 14.22 -12.20 22.65
CA LYS A 164 14.70 -11.46 23.83
C LYS A 164 14.05 -10.08 23.98
N HIS A 165 13.63 -9.49 22.86
CA HIS A 165 12.94 -8.21 22.83
C HIS A 165 11.41 -8.35 22.76
N ASP A 166 10.88 -9.57 22.98
CA ASP A 166 9.46 -9.90 22.88
C ASP A 166 8.87 -9.51 21.49
N VAL A 167 9.63 -9.89 20.46
CA VAL A 167 9.25 -9.78 19.05
C VAL A 167 9.10 -11.18 18.47
N GLN A 168 7.91 -11.50 17.98
CA GLN A 168 7.62 -12.77 17.30
C GLN A 168 8.27 -12.76 15.92
N THR A 169 8.86 -13.89 15.51
CA THR A 169 9.52 -13.99 14.20
C THR A 169 8.72 -14.88 13.26
N LEU A 170 8.46 -14.41 12.03
CA LEU A 170 7.88 -15.19 10.94
C LEU A 170 8.84 -15.17 9.74
N PHE A 171 9.34 -16.32 9.33
CA PHE A 171 10.21 -16.40 8.15
C PHE A 171 9.39 -16.61 6.87
N ILE A 172 9.72 -15.90 5.81
CA ILE A 172 9.12 -16.11 4.49
C ILE A 172 10.23 -16.41 3.50
N GLU A 173 10.32 -17.68 3.09
CA GLU A 173 11.24 -18.12 2.05
C GLU A 173 10.59 -18.00 0.67
N SER A 174 11.22 -17.24 -0.22
CA SER A 174 10.90 -17.27 -1.65
C SER A 174 11.88 -18.18 -2.38
N PHE A 175 11.38 -19.35 -2.75
CA PHE A 175 12.11 -20.36 -3.50
C PHE A 175 11.59 -20.39 -4.94
N VAL A 176 12.49 -20.31 -5.91
CA VAL A 176 12.18 -20.46 -7.33
C VAL A 176 13.17 -21.47 -7.88
N ASP A 177 12.74 -22.39 -8.71
CA ASP A 177 13.59 -23.29 -9.50
C ASP A 177 13.26 -23.20 -11.01
N ASP A 178 12.17 -22.53 -11.37
CA ASP A 178 11.78 -22.28 -12.76
C ASP A 178 12.68 -21.22 -13.42
N ASP A 179 13.41 -21.64 -14.46
CA ASP A 179 14.35 -20.80 -15.21
C ASP A 179 13.67 -19.62 -15.91
N SER A 180 12.41 -19.77 -16.33
CA SER A 180 11.67 -18.67 -16.98
C SER A 180 11.42 -17.51 -16.02
N ILE A 181 10.99 -17.84 -14.79
CA ILE A 181 10.74 -16.88 -13.71
C ILE A 181 12.05 -16.22 -13.27
N LEU A 182 13.13 -17.00 -13.21
CA LEU A 182 14.45 -16.49 -12.89
C LEU A 182 14.94 -15.45 -13.91
N LEU A 183 14.80 -15.77 -15.20
CA LEU A 183 15.21 -14.89 -16.29
C LEU A 183 14.42 -13.57 -16.24
N ASP A 184 13.10 -13.66 -16.10
CA ASP A 184 12.21 -12.51 -16.02
C ASP A 184 12.52 -11.64 -14.78
N ASN A 185 12.68 -12.26 -13.61
CA ASN A 185 13.05 -11.56 -12.38
C ASN A 185 14.42 -10.90 -12.49
N ALA A 186 15.41 -11.59 -13.07
CA ALA A 186 16.74 -11.04 -13.25
C ALA A 186 16.68 -9.79 -14.13
N ARG A 187 15.89 -9.79 -15.22
CA ARG A 187 15.71 -8.60 -16.08
C ARG A 187 14.99 -7.46 -15.38
N ASN A 188 13.86 -7.74 -14.73
CA ASN A 188 13.06 -6.71 -14.06
C ASN A 188 13.81 -6.06 -12.88
N VAL A 189 14.59 -6.85 -12.14
CA VAL A 189 15.44 -6.34 -11.05
C VAL A 189 16.64 -5.57 -11.58
N LYS A 190 17.21 -5.90 -12.74
CA LYS A 190 18.29 -5.11 -13.37
C LYS A 190 17.84 -3.70 -13.74
N ILE A 191 16.61 -3.54 -14.22
CA ILE A 191 16.09 -2.26 -14.73
C ILE A 191 15.66 -1.33 -13.59
N SER A 192 15.16 -1.88 -12.47
CA SER A 192 14.56 -1.09 -11.37
C SER A 192 15.40 -1.01 -10.09
N SER A 193 16.52 -1.74 -10.00
CA SER A 193 17.34 -1.76 -8.79
C SER A 193 18.27 -0.53 -8.73
N PRO A 194 18.26 0.23 -7.62
CA PRO A 194 19.20 1.33 -7.39
C PRO A 194 20.68 0.91 -7.42
N ASP A 195 20.97 -0.38 -7.22
CA ASP A 195 22.35 -0.92 -7.23
C ASP A 195 23.01 -0.91 -8.62
N PHE A 196 22.22 -0.76 -9.70
CA PHE A 196 22.69 -0.82 -11.09
C PHE A 196 22.34 0.45 -11.88
N GLU A 197 21.89 1.50 -11.19
CA GLU A 197 21.53 2.77 -11.82
C GLU A 197 22.75 3.37 -12.54
N GLY A 198 22.58 3.68 -13.83
CA GLY A 198 23.65 4.22 -14.70
C GLY A 198 24.67 3.19 -15.22
N MET A 199 24.57 1.90 -14.87
CA MET A 199 25.43 0.84 -15.41
C MET A 199 24.88 0.31 -16.75
N ASN A 200 25.76 -0.19 -17.61
CA ASN A 200 25.31 -0.88 -18.83
C ASN A 200 24.45 -2.12 -18.45
N PRO A 201 23.28 -2.34 -19.09
CA PRO A 201 22.38 -3.45 -18.76
C PRO A 201 23.04 -4.85 -18.80
N ASP A 202 23.95 -5.08 -19.74
CA ASP A 202 24.62 -6.37 -19.91
C ASP A 202 25.70 -6.59 -18.83
N GLU A 203 26.44 -5.54 -18.47
CA GLU A 203 27.43 -5.60 -17.39
C GLU A 203 26.75 -5.81 -16.03
N ALA A 204 25.67 -5.06 -15.77
CA ALA A 204 24.83 -5.23 -14.59
C ALA A 204 24.27 -6.65 -14.51
N ALA A 205 23.89 -7.23 -15.65
CA ALA A 205 23.43 -8.60 -15.73
C ALA A 205 24.48 -9.61 -15.27
N HIS A 206 25.69 -9.53 -15.83
CA HIS A 206 26.79 -10.43 -15.51
C HIS A 206 27.19 -10.33 -14.03
N LEU A 207 27.34 -9.10 -13.51
CA LEU A 207 27.69 -8.88 -12.11
C LEU A 207 26.61 -9.45 -11.17
N TYR A 208 25.33 -9.25 -11.53
CA TYR A 208 24.22 -9.76 -10.74
C TYR A 208 24.15 -11.29 -10.72
N LEU A 209 24.33 -11.96 -11.87
CA LEU A 209 24.40 -13.42 -11.95
C LEU A 209 25.55 -13.98 -11.11
N ARG A 210 26.75 -13.37 -11.21
CA ARG A 210 27.91 -13.74 -10.40
C ARG A 210 27.63 -13.64 -8.89
N ARG A 211 26.90 -12.61 -8.45
CA ARG A 211 26.48 -12.45 -7.05
C ARG A 211 25.52 -13.54 -6.60
N ILE A 212 24.65 -14.03 -7.49
CA ILE A 212 23.73 -15.14 -7.21
C ILE A 212 24.53 -16.43 -7.08
N GLU A 213 25.35 -16.77 -8.09
CA GLU A 213 26.14 -17.99 -8.14
C GLU A 213 27.06 -18.14 -6.92
N ALA A 214 27.72 -17.06 -6.51
CA ALA A 214 28.59 -17.06 -5.33
C ALA A 214 27.87 -17.43 -4.02
N ARG A 215 26.55 -17.26 -3.94
CA ARG A 215 25.76 -17.51 -2.73
C ARG A 215 25.07 -18.86 -2.73
N ILE A 216 24.90 -19.50 -3.88
CA ILE A 216 24.22 -20.79 -4.01
C ILE A 216 24.86 -21.87 -3.10
N PRO A 217 26.19 -22.09 -3.10
CA PRO A 217 26.78 -23.20 -2.34
C PRO A 217 26.61 -23.10 -0.82
N GLY A 218 26.45 -21.88 -0.29
CA GLY A 218 26.28 -21.63 1.15
C GLY A 218 24.84 -21.38 1.58
N PHE A 219 23.86 -21.52 0.68
CA PHE A 219 22.46 -21.28 0.99
C PHE A 219 21.77 -22.56 1.45
N GLU A 220 21.10 -22.49 2.60
CA GLU A 220 20.37 -23.60 3.21
C GLU A 220 18.87 -23.27 3.21
N THR A 221 18.08 -24.02 2.44
CA THR A 221 16.61 -23.92 2.39
C THR A 221 15.99 -24.06 3.79
N MET A 222 14.87 -23.36 4.03
CA MET A 222 14.15 -23.44 5.31
C MET A 222 13.63 -24.85 5.57
N ASP A 223 13.88 -25.32 6.79
CA ASP A 223 13.51 -26.66 7.29
C ASP A 223 13.49 -26.72 8.84
N GLU A 224 13.61 -25.57 9.50
CA GLU A 224 13.67 -25.46 10.96
C GLU A 224 12.28 -25.63 11.56
N SER A 225 11.96 -26.85 12.02
CA SER A 225 10.65 -27.22 12.57
C SER A 225 10.28 -26.48 13.86
N GLU A 226 11.26 -25.91 14.55
CA GLU A 226 11.04 -25.08 15.73
C GLU A 226 10.69 -23.62 15.41
N LEU A 227 10.77 -23.20 14.14
CA LEU A 227 10.52 -21.82 13.72
C LEU A 227 9.22 -21.68 12.92
N ASN A 228 8.54 -20.56 13.10
CA ASN A 228 7.41 -20.17 12.26
C ASN A 228 7.90 -19.76 10.87
N PHE A 229 7.52 -20.50 9.82
CA PHE A 229 7.91 -20.14 8.46
C PHE A 229 6.88 -20.46 7.39
N VAL A 230 6.95 -19.74 6.28
CA VAL A 230 6.23 -19.99 5.03
C VAL A 230 7.25 -20.08 3.91
N ARG A 231 7.22 -21.16 3.14
CA ARG A 231 8.01 -21.35 1.93
C ARG A 231 7.10 -21.29 0.72
N MET A 232 7.32 -20.28 -0.11
CA MET A 232 6.65 -20.06 -1.38
C MET A 232 7.53 -20.62 -2.49
N ILE A 233 7.01 -21.60 -3.24
CA ILE A 233 7.74 -22.25 -4.33
C ILE A 233 7.17 -21.79 -5.67
N ASN A 234 8.04 -21.32 -6.56
CA ASN A 234 7.74 -20.88 -7.93
C ASN A 234 6.58 -19.91 -8.00
N ALA A 235 6.72 -18.75 -7.34
CA ALA A 235 5.71 -17.69 -7.39
C ALA A 235 4.33 -18.12 -6.89
N GLY A 236 4.27 -18.99 -5.88
CA GLY A 236 3.02 -19.45 -5.28
C GLY A 236 2.39 -20.67 -5.96
N ARG A 237 3.11 -21.41 -6.81
CA ARG A 237 2.62 -22.71 -7.32
C ARG A 237 2.47 -23.75 -6.21
N LYS A 238 3.35 -23.73 -5.21
CA LYS A 238 3.25 -24.57 -4.01
C LYS A 238 3.60 -23.76 -2.77
N PHE A 239 2.92 -24.07 -1.68
CA PHE A 239 3.15 -23.46 -0.38
C PHE A 239 3.42 -24.56 0.65
N PHE A 240 4.43 -24.33 1.48
CA PHE A 240 4.66 -25.10 2.70
C PHE A 240 4.72 -24.10 3.83
N TYR A 241 4.07 -24.36 4.95
CA TYR A 241 4.25 -23.54 6.13
C TYR A 241 4.37 -24.42 7.36
N ASN A 242 5.22 -23.99 8.28
CA ASN A 242 5.38 -24.58 9.59
C ASN A 242 4.77 -23.63 10.60
N ASN A 243 3.67 -24.07 11.22
CA ASN A 243 2.93 -23.31 12.22
C ASN A 243 3.27 -23.85 13.61
N VAL A 244 4.17 -23.16 14.31
CA VAL A 244 4.49 -23.44 15.72
C VAL A 244 3.57 -22.63 16.63
N SER A 245 3.35 -21.36 16.30
CA SER A 245 2.61 -20.39 17.13
C SER A 245 2.04 -19.23 16.32
N PHE A 246 1.42 -19.52 15.17
CA PHE A 246 0.78 -18.47 14.37
C PHE A 246 -0.36 -17.84 15.16
N ASN A 247 -0.34 -16.50 15.20
CA ASN A 247 -1.46 -15.72 15.66
C ASN A 247 -2.37 -15.35 14.47
N TYR A 248 -3.46 -14.64 14.75
CA TYR A 248 -4.41 -14.20 13.74
C TYR A 248 -3.75 -13.44 12.58
N LEU A 249 -2.82 -12.53 12.88
CA LEU A 249 -2.14 -11.73 11.86
C LEU A 249 -1.22 -12.59 10.99
N SER A 250 -0.50 -13.55 11.56
CA SER A 250 0.30 -14.52 10.80
C SER A 250 -0.56 -15.34 9.84
N HIS A 251 -1.76 -15.79 10.27
CA HIS A 251 -2.70 -16.48 9.38
C HIS A 251 -3.20 -15.58 8.25
N ARG A 252 -3.48 -14.29 8.52
CA ARG A 252 -3.87 -13.31 7.49
C ARG A 252 -2.74 -13.06 6.49
N ILE A 253 -1.49 -13.01 6.96
CA ILE A 253 -0.31 -12.93 6.09
C ILE A 253 -0.25 -14.14 5.18
N VAL A 254 -0.33 -15.36 5.73
CA VAL A 254 -0.29 -16.60 4.92
C VAL A 254 -1.40 -16.60 3.88
N PHE A 255 -2.62 -16.22 4.26
CA PHE A 255 -3.75 -16.13 3.34
C PHE A 255 -3.48 -15.13 2.20
N TYR A 256 -2.94 -13.94 2.51
CA TYR A 256 -2.55 -12.99 1.47
C TYR A 256 -1.47 -13.58 0.53
N LEU A 257 -0.43 -14.20 1.09
CA LEU A 257 0.65 -14.81 0.30
C LEU A 257 0.14 -15.89 -0.65
N THR A 258 -0.89 -16.66 -0.27
CA THR A 258 -1.49 -17.67 -1.16
C THR A 258 -2.18 -17.09 -2.40
N ASN A 259 -2.54 -15.79 -2.38
CA ASN A 259 -3.13 -15.10 -3.52
C ASN A 259 -2.07 -14.36 -4.35
N LEU A 260 -0.85 -14.18 -3.86
CA LEU A 260 0.17 -13.38 -4.50
C LEU A 260 0.89 -14.15 -5.63
N HIS A 261 1.25 -13.42 -6.70
CA HIS A 261 2.17 -13.90 -7.74
C HIS A 261 3.23 -12.84 -8.09
N ILE A 262 4.28 -13.25 -8.81
CA ILE A 262 5.39 -12.35 -9.23
C ILE A 262 5.44 -12.10 -10.74
N LYS A 263 4.42 -12.56 -11.49
CA LYS A 263 4.29 -12.24 -12.92
C LYS A 263 4.01 -10.75 -13.13
N SER A 264 4.67 -10.17 -14.14
CA SER A 264 4.40 -8.80 -14.61
C SER A 264 3.06 -8.74 -15.35
N ARG A 265 2.24 -7.74 -15.02
CA ARG A 265 0.93 -7.45 -15.60
C ARG A 265 0.68 -5.94 -15.58
N ALA A 266 -0.25 -5.45 -16.39
CA ALA A 266 -0.77 -4.10 -16.27
C ALA A 266 -2.19 -4.10 -15.69
N THR A 267 -2.52 -3.10 -14.88
CA THR A 267 -3.89 -2.86 -14.41
C THR A 267 -4.38 -1.52 -14.94
N PHE A 268 -5.47 -1.53 -15.68
CA PHE A 268 -6.09 -0.36 -16.30
C PHE A 268 -7.35 0.04 -15.53
N PHE A 269 -7.50 1.33 -15.26
CA PHE A 269 -8.66 1.93 -14.60
C PHE A 269 -9.42 2.82 -15.58
N VAL A 270 -10.72 2.55 -15.71
CA VAL A 270 -11.63 3.26 -16.59
C VAL A 270 -12.91 3.62 -15.85
N ARG A 271 -13.35 4.88 -15.95
CA ARG A 271 -14.64 5.32 -15.43
C ARG A 271 -15.77 4.88 -16.36
N ALA A 272 -16.87 4.40 -15.79
CA ALA A 272 -18.06 4.04 -16.56
C ALA A 272 -18.57 5.20 -17.43
N GLY A 273 -19.12 4.87 -18.60
CA GLY A 273 -19.70 5.84 -19.52
C GLY A 273 -20.87 6.63 -18.92
N PRO A 274 -21.17 7.82 -19.46
CA PRO A 274 -22.34 8.61 -19.06
C PRO A 274 -23.65 7.89 -19.37
N THR A 275 -24.66 8.17 -18.54
CA THR A 275 -26.02 7.62 -18.62
C THR A 275 -27.01 8.69 -19.09
N SER A 276 -28.18 8.27 -19.58
CA SER A 276 -29.22 9.19 -20.08
C SER A 276 -29.92 10.02 -18.99
N GLU A 277 -30.05 9.47 -17.79
CA GLU A 277 -30.83 10.05 -16.68
C GLU A 277 -29.93 10.50 -15.51
N GLY A 278 -28.63 10.68 -15.75
CA GLY A 278 -27.64 11.04 -14.72
C GLY A 278 -27.12 9.87 -13.90
N GLU A 279 -26.21 10.14 -12.96
CA GLU A 279 -25.42 9.11 -12.25
C GLU A 279 -26.05 8.63 -10.93
N SER A 280 -27.38 8.62 -10.81
CA SER A 280 -28.06 8.15 -9.59
C SER A 280 -27.73 6.68 -9.28
N TYR A 281 -27.58 6.38 -7.99
CA TYR A 281 -27.38 5.04 -7.46
C TYR A 281 -28.69 4.23 -7.43
N LEU A 282 -29.86 4.88 -7.32
CA LEU A 282 -31.19 4.27 -7.28
C LEU A 282 -31.69 3.82 -8.66
N THR A 283 -31.49 4.62 -9.70
CA THR A 283 -32.13 4.39 -11.00
C THR A 283 -31.40 3.38 -11.89
N ASP A 284 -30.15 3.02 -11.57
CA ASP A 284 -29.27 2.10 -12.34
C ASP A 284 -29.40 2.26 -13.87
N SER A 285 -29.48 3.52 -14.34
CA SER A 285 -29.85 3.83 -15.71
C SER A 285 -28.84 3.31 -16.75
N ALA A 286 -29.32 3.07 -17.96
CA ALA A 286 -28.50 2.65 -19.09
C ALA A 286 -27.59 3.78 -19.60
N LEU A 287 -26.57 3.42 -20.38
CA LEU A 287 -25.71 4.36 -21.09
C LEU A 287 -26.50 5.23 -22.06
N SER A 288 -26.09 6.50 -22.17
CA SER A 288 -26.56 7.39 -23.23
C SER A 288 -25.91 7.03 -24.57
N GLU A 289 -26.34 7.65 -25.67
CA GLU A 289 -25.68 7.51 -26.98
C GLU A 289 -24.21 7.92 -26.92
N GLU A 290 -23.90 8.99 -26.18
CA GLU A 290 -22.51 9.41 -25.88
C GLU A 290 -21.77 8.36 -25.07
N GLY A 291 -22.43 7.68 -24.12
CA GLY A 291 -21.85 6.61 -23.33
C GLY A 291 -21.52 5.35 -24.15
N LEU A 292 -22.35 5.04 -25.14
CA LEU A 292 -22.07 3.96 -26.10
C LEU A 292 -20.92 4.31 -27.03
N ASP A 293 -20.84 5.56 -27.48
CA ASP A 293 -19.71 6.04 -28.28
C ASP A 293 -18.39 6.05 -27.49
N TYR A 294 -18.46 6.48 -26.23
CA TYR A 294 -17.38 6.40 -25.26
C TYR A 294 -16.85 4.98 -25.11
N SER A 295 -17.72 4.00 -24.91
CA SER A 295 -17.35 2.58 -24.75
C SER A 295 -16.52 2.07 -25.94
N ARG A 296 -16.92 2.41 -27.17
CA ARG A 296 -16.16 2.05 -28.39
C ARG A 296 -14.79 2.71 -28.42
N LYS A 297 -14.74 4.03 -28.27
CA LYS A 297 -13.48 4.82 -28.32
C LYS A 297 -12.48 4.40 -27.25
N MET A 298 -12.95 4.19 -26.01
CA MET A 298 -12.12 3.69 -24.91
C MET A 298 -11.53 2.33 -25.23
N THR A 299 -12.35 1.44 -25.81
CA THR A 299 -11.89 0.11 -26.21
C THR A 299 -10.86 0.17 -27.33
N ASP A 300 -11.10 0.98 -28.36
CA ASP A 300 -10.16 1.10 -29.47
C ASP A 300 -8.80 1.66 -29.00
N GLU A 301 -8.81 2.66 -28.10
CA GLU A 301 -7.57 3.25 -27.59
C GLU A 301 -6.80 2.29 -26.65
N ILE A 302 -7.48 1.54 -25.77
CA ILE A 302 -6.78 0.58 -24.91
C ILE A 302 -6.18 -0.57 -25.72
N LEU A 303 -6.86 -1.05 -26.76
CA LEU A 303 -6.33 -2.11 -27.61
C LEU A 303 -5.11 -1.63 -28.40
N LYS A 304 -5.20 -0.44 -29.00
CA LYS A 304 -4.07 0.20 -29.69
C LYS A 304 -2.88 0.42 -28.76
N HIS A 305 -3.10 0.91 -27.54
CA HIS A 305 -2.04 1.09 -26.54
C HIS A 305 -1.34 -0.24 -26.23
N ARG A 306 -2.11 -1.32 -26.01
CA ARG A 306 -1.57 -2.66 -25.75
C ARG A 306 -0.80 -3.23 -26.94
N GLU A 307 -1.23 -2.97 -28.17
CA GLU A 307 -0.49 -3.35 -29.38
C GLU A 307 0.85 -2.63 -29.48
N LEU A 308 0.89 -1.33 -29.16
CA LEU A 308 2.12 -0.53 -29.15
C LEU A 308 3.10 -1.04 -28.09
N ASP A 309 2.64 -1.21 -26.85
CA ASP A 309 3.45 -1.76 -25.75
C ASP A 309 3.98 -3.16 -26.10
N HIS A 310 3.16 -3.99 -26.74
CA HIS A 310 3.60 -5.31 -27.20
C HIS A 310 4.64 -5.22 -28.31
N ALA A 311 4.49 -4.30 -29.27
CA ALA A 311 5.47 -4.08 -30.33
C ALA A 311 6.82 -3.58 -29.78
N GLU A 312 6.80 -2.74 -28.73
CA GLU A 312 8.02 -2.34 -28.01
C GLU A 312 8.65 -3.52 -27.26
N LEU A 313 7.83 -4.33 -26.61
CA LEU A 313 8.29 -5.56 -25.95
C LEU A 313 8.98 -6.50 -26.96
N LEU A 314 8.43 -6.68 -28.16
CA LEU A 314 8.99 -7.53 -29.21
C LEU A 314 10.38 -7.07 -29.67
N LYS A 315 10.69 -5.77 -29.64
CA LYS A 315 12.04 -5.26 -29.93
C LYS A 315 13.09 -5.79 -28.94
N THR A 316 12.69 -5.98 -27.69
CA THR A 316 13.56 -6.51 -26.62
C THR A 316 13.43 -8.02 -26.42
N ARG A 317 12.29 -8.61 -26.81
CA ARG A 317 11.95 -10.02 -26.63
C ARG A 317 11.12 -10.52 -27.83
N PRO A 318 11.78 -11.01 -28.89
CA PRO A 318 11.10 -11.49 -30.11
C PRO A 318 10.10 -12.63 -29.86
N ASP A 319 10.32 -13.44 -28.82
CA ASP A 319 9.47 -14.58 -28.46
C ASP A 319 8.32 -14.21 -27.50
N ALA A 320 8.11 -12.92 -27.21
CA ALA A 320 7.05 -12.51 -26.32
C ALA A 320 5.68 -12.70 -26.97
N THR A 321 4.73 -13.28 -26.23
CA THR A 321 3.32 -13.32 -26.63
C THR A 321 2.57 -12.16 -25.99
N MET A 322 1.55 -11.64 -26.69
CA MET A 322 0.63 -10.68 -26.09
C MET A 322 -0.09 -11.37 -24.92
N ARG A 323 -0.22 -10.65 -23.80
CA ARG A 323 -0.91 -11.17 -22.62
C ARG A 323 -2.41 -11.13 -22.83
N ASP A 324 -3.14 -12.06 -22.21
CA ASP A 324 -4.59 -11.96 -22.16
C ASP A 324 -5.02 -10.79 -21.29
N MET A 325 -6.20 -10.23 -21.54
CA MET A 325 -6.83 -9.20 -20.71
C MET A 325 -8.16 -9.70 -20.16
N THR A 326 -8.33 -9.62 -18.84
CA THR A 326 -9.61 -9.85 -18.17
C THR A 326 -10.24 -8.50 -17.84
N VAL A 327 -11.56 -8.38 -17.99
CA VAL A 327 -12.30 -7.15 -17.72
C VAL A 327 -13.18 -7.34 -16.49
N TRP A 328 -13.11 -6.42 -15.52
CA TRP A 328 -13.96 -6.41 -14.34
C TRP A 328 -14.94 -5.26 -14.38
N THR A 329 -16.20 -5.56 -14.07
CA THR A 329 -17.26 -4.55 -13.95
C THR A 329 -17.97 -4.70 -12.61
N SER A 330 -18.69 -3.67 -12.19
CA SER A 330 -19.71 -3.85 -11.16
C SER A 330 -20.93 -4.60 -11.70
N THR A 331 -21.96 -4.75 -10.88
CA THR A 331 -23.28 -5.26 -11.31
C THR A 331 -24.19 -4.17 -11.88
N ARG A 332 -23.76 -2.90 -11.90
CA ARG A 332 -24.54 -1.77 -12.42
C ARG A 332 -24.56 -1.75 -13.95
N MET A 333 -25.72 -1.42 -14.51
CA MET A 333 -25.95 -1.46 -15.96
C MET A 333 -24.91 -0.65 -16.74
N ARG A 334 -24.64 0.59 -16.33
CA ARG A 334 -23.65 1.45 -17.00
C ARG A 334 -22.24 0.83 -17.07
N THR A 335 -21.80 0.13 -16.03
CA THR A 335 -20.48 -0.54 -16.06
C THR A 335 -20.49 -1.77 -16.97
N ILE A 336 -21.59 -2.52 -16.98
CA ILE A 336 -21.76 -3.70 -17.83
C ILE A 336 -21.80 -3.26 -19.30
N GLN A 337 -22.62 -2.27 -19.64
CA GLN A 337 -22.76 -1.76 -21.00
C GLN A 337 -21.49 -1.07 -21.51
N THR A 338 -20.71 -0.43 -20.62
CA THR A 338 -19.40 0.13 -21.02
C THR A 338 -18.43 -0.99 -21.44
N ALA A 339 -18.59 -2.20 -20.90
CA ALA A 339 -17.78 -3.37 -21.25
C ALA A 339 -18.36 -4.20 -22.40
N ASP A 340 -19.56 -3.89 -22.91
CA ASP A 340 -20.25 -4.74 -23.88
C ASP A 340 -19.47 -4.84 -25.20
N TYR A 341 -18.83 -3.76 -25.65
CA TYR A 341 -18.02 -3.79 -26.87
C TYR A 341 -16.80 -4.72 -26.73
N LEU A 342 -16.08 -4.67 -25.60
CA LEU A 342 -15.03 -5.63 -25.27
C LEU A 342 -15.55 -7.07 -25.20
N LYS A 343 -16.74 -7.27 -24.63
CA LYS A 343 -17.38 -8.58 -24.58
C LYS A 343 -17.70 -9.13 -25.97
N GLN A 344 -18.16 -8.28 -26.89
CA GLN A 344 -18.43 -8.65 -28.29
C GLN A 344 -17.16 -9.04 -29.03
N LEU A 345 -16.03 -8.42 -28.70
CA LEU A 345 -14.70 -8.79 -29.19
C LEU A 345 -14.14 -10.09 -28.56
N GLY A 346 -14.87 -10.72 -27.64
CA GLY A 346 -14.50 -12.00 -27.03
C GLY A 346 -13.72 -11.91 -25.72
N TYR A 347 -13.54 -10.71 -25.14
CA TYR A 347 -12.85 -10.56 -23.86
C TYR A 347 -13.66 -11.11 -22.69
N LYS A 348 -12.96 -11.70 -21.70
CA LYS A 348 -13.58 -12.28 -20.51
C LYS A 348 -14.01 -11.17 -19.54
N VAL A 349 -15.30 -10.83 -19.55
CA VAL A 349 -15.90 -9.89 -18.59
C VAL A 349 -16.39 -10.63 -17.35
N ARG A 350 -15.97 -10.17 -16.17
CA ARG A 350 -16.39 -10.72 -14.87
C ARG A 350 -17.04 -9.62 -14.03
N GLN A 351 -18.26 -9.88 -13.58
CA GLN A 351 -18.98 -8.97 -12.69
C GLN A 351 -18.54 -9.19 -11.24
N ARG A 352 -18.46 -8.08 -10.49
CA ARG A 352 -18.05 -8.02 -9.09
C ARG A 352 -19.03 -7.14 -8.30
N PRO A 353 -20.00 -7.73 -7.56
CA PRO A 353 -20.98 -6.96 -6.79
C PRO A 353 -20.35 -5.98 -5.79
N GLN A 354 -19.21 -6.35 -5.21
CA GLN A 354 -18.44 -5.54 -4.27
C GLN A 354 -17.83 -4.30 -4.91
N MET A 355 -17.83 -4.17 -6.25
CA MET A 355 -17.38 -2.98 -6.98
C MET A 355 -18.55 -2.02 -7.31
N SER A 356 -19.70 -2.17 -6.65
CA SER A 356 -20.80 -1.20 -6.75
C SER A 356 -20.37 0.16 -6.20
N GLN A 357 -20.89 1.25 -6.80
CA GLN A 357 -20.67 2.62 -6.33
C GLN A 357 -20.96 2.75 -4.83
N ILE A 358 -20.30 3.70 -4.18
CA ILE A 358 -20.67 4.15 -2.83
C ILE A 358 -22.15 4.52 -2.75
N ASN A 359 -22.85 4.00 -1.74
CA ASN A 359 -24.24 4.37 -1.45
C ASN A 359 -24.30 5.73 -0.76
N LEU A 360 -25.06 6.66 -1.32
CA LEU A 360 -25.19 8.04 -0.81
C LEU A 360 -26.35 8.21 0.17
N GLY A 361 -27.15 7.17 0.40
CA GLY A 361 -28.22 7.15 1.40
C GLY A 361 -29.26 8.25 1.18
N ALA A 362 -29.62 8.95 2.26
CA ALA A 362 -30.65 9.98 2.24
C ALA A 362 -30.26 11.26 1.45
N CYS A 363 -28.98 11.41 1.09
CA CYS A 363 -28.47 12.59 0.38
C CYS A 363 -28.45 12.43 -1.14
N GLU A 364 -28.82 11.27 -1.68
CA GLU A 364 -28.62 10.96 -3.10
C GLU A 364 -29.35 11.90 -4.07
N THR A 365 -30.60 12.27 -3.75
CA THR A 365 -31.42 13.13 -4.62
C THR A 365 -31.21 14.61 -4.35
N LEU A 366 -30.29 14.98 -3.45
CA LEU A 366 -30.06 16.35 -3.03
C LEU A 366 -28.84 16.92 -3.75
N SER A 367 -28.95 18.18 -4.21
CA SER A 367 -27.77 18.96 -4.60
C SER A 367 -26.92 19.26 -3.36
N GLU A 368 -25.68 19.70 -3.56
CA GLU A 368 -24.82 20.09 -2.45
C GLU A 368 -25.44 21.21 -1.59
N GLU A 369 -26.02 22.22 -2.22
CA GLU A 369 -26.79 23.27 -1.53
C GLU A 369 -27.98 22.67 -0.77
N GLY A 370 -28.67 21.68 -1.35
CA GLY A 370 -29.75 20.95 -0.71
C GLY A 370 -29.28 20.16 0.52
N ILE A 371 -28.08 19.56 0.48
CA ILE A 371 -27.46 18.87 1.61
C ILE A 371 -27.11 19.87 2.71
N ARG A 372 -26.43 20.98 2.39
CA ARG A 372 -26.08 22.03 3.36
C ARG A 372 -27.32 22.64 4.03
N ASN A 373 -28.41 22.80 3.28
CA ASN A 373 -29.67 23.32 3.82
C ASN A 373 -30.44 22.31 4.68
N ARG A 374 -30.44 21.02 4.29
CA ARG A 374 -31.24 19.98 4.97
C ARG A 374 -30.49 19.30 6.12
N TYR A 375 -29.17 19.16 5.99
CA TYR A 375 -28.28 18.49 6.94
C TYR A 375 -26.99 19.31 7.14
N PRO A 376 -27.07 20.54 7.69
CA PRO A 376 -25.92 21.44 7.86
C PRO A 376 -24.82 20.80 8.72
N ASP A 377 -25.18 20.20 9.85
CA ASP A 377 -24.23 19.56 10.77
C ASP A 377 -23.49 18.38 10.13
N GLU A 378 -24.14 17.65 9.22
CA GLU A 378 -23.51 16.53 8.52
C GLU A 378 -22.55 17.04 7.44
N ALA A 379 -22.89 18.13 6.75
CA ALA A 379 -22.00 18.77 5.80
C ALA A 379 -20.71 19.28 6.47
N GLU A 380 -20.80 19.89 7.65
CA GLU A 380 -19.63 20.35 8.41
C GLU A 380 -18.74 19.17 8.84
N LYS A 381 -19.33 18.10 9.39
CA LYS A 381 -18.59 16.88 9.75
C LYS A 381 -17.91 16.25 8.54
N HIS A 382 -18.58 16.26 7.39
CA HIS A 382 -18.04 15.76 6.14
C HIS A 382 -16.85 16.60 5.65
N GLU A 383 -16.90 17.93 5.77
CA GLU A 383 -15.78 18.81 5.42
C GLU A 383 -14.53 18.56 6.30
N ILE A 384 -14.73 18.21 7.57
CA ILE A 384 -13.65 17.89 8.50
C ILE A 384 -12.97 16.55 8.16
N ASP A 385 -13.75 15.51 7.87
CA ASP A 385 -13.24 14.17 7.54
C ASP A 385 -14.07 13.48 6.45
N PRO A 386 -13.83 13.80 5.16
CA PRO A 386 -14.59 13.25 4.05
C PRO A 386 -14.43 11.72 3.90
N TYR A 387 -13.37 11.14 4.46
CA TYR A 387 -13.07 9.72 4.29
C TYR A 387 -13.93 8.83 5.21
N HIS A 388 -14.02 9.22 6.48
CA HIS A 388 -14.76 8.44 7.49
C HIS A 388 -16.22 8.87 7.62
N HIS A 389 -16.56 10.09 7.24
CA HIS A 389 -17.91 10.60 7.40
C HIS A 389 -18.93 9.75 6.63
N ARG A 390 -20.04 9.43 7.31
CA ARG A 390 -21.15 8.65 6.78
C ARG A 390 -22.44 9.45 6.92
N TYR A 391 -22.98 9.89 5.78
CA TYR A 391 -24.31 10.51 5.73
C TYR A 391 -25.40 9.52 6.19
N PRO A 392 -26.59 10.01 6.59
CA PRO A 392 -27.69 9.14 7.03
C PRO A 392 -28.03 8.05 6.00
N ARG A 393 -27.91 6.78 6.43
CA ARG A 393 -28.13 5.56 5.60
C ARG A 393 -27.18 5.43 4.38
N ALA A 394 -26.06 6.14 4.38
CA ALA A 394 -25.03 6.08 3.34
C ALA A 394 -23.87 5.12 3.72
N GLU A 395 -22.93 4.94 2.80
CA GLU A 395 -21.59 4.38 3.02
C GLU A 395 -20.56 5.52 3.08
N SER A 396 -19.48 5.35 3.84
CA SER A 396 -18.27 6.18 3.75
C SER A 396 -17.21 5.55 2.83
N TYR A 397 -16.12 6.28 2.54
CA TYR A 397 -14.99 5.68 1.81
C TYR A 397 -14.32 4.56 2.61
N HIS A 398 -14.33 4.66 3.94
CA HIS A 398 -13.90 3.58 4.81
C HIS A 398 -14.75 2.31 4.62
N ASP A 399 -16.08 2.44 4.60
CA ASP A 399 -16.99 1.30 4.37
C ASP A 399 -16.74 0.65 3.00
N LEU A 400 -16.54 1.48 1.97
CA LEU A 400 -16.20 1.02 0.64
C LEU A 400 -14.84 0.30 0.60
N ALA A 401 -13.83 0.80 1.32
CA ALA A 401 -12.51 0.18 1.41
C ALA A 401 -12.55 -1.19 2.09
N VAL A 402 -13.33 -1.34 3.16
CA VAL A 402 -13.58 -2.62 3.81
C VAL A 402 -14.29 -3.59 2.86
N ARG A 403 -15.33 -3.12 2.15
CA ARG A 403 -16.07 -3.92 1.16
C ARG A 403 -15.21 -4.40 -0.01
N LEU A 404 -14.17 -3.64 -0.38
CA LEU A 404 -13.27 -3.97 -1.49
C LEU A 404 -12.11 -4.90 -1.11
N GLU A 405 -11.94 -5.29 0.16
CA GLU A 405 -10.87 -6.21 0.57
C GLU A 405 -10.85 -7.52 -0.25
N PRO A 406 -11.97 -8.22 -0.48
CA PRO A 406 -11.97 -9.43 -1.31
C PRO A 406 -11.55 -9.17 -2.76
N ILE A 407 -11.89 -7.98 -3.29
CA ILE A 407 -11.52 -7.56 -4.65
C ILE A 407 -10.01 -7.32 -4.75
N ILE A 408 -9.40 -6.75 -3.71
CA ILE A 408 -7.93 -6.59 -3.64
C ILE A 408 -7.23 -7.95 -3.67
N LEU A 409 -7.73 -8.94 -2.93
CA LEU A 409 -7.16 -10.29 -2.94
C LEU A 409 -7.30 -10.97 -4.30
N GLU A 410 -8.45 -10.81 -4.95
CA GLU A 410 -8.62 -11.29 -6.33
C GLU A 410 -7.70 -10.55 -7.30
N LEU A 411 -7.45 -9.25 -7.08
CA LEU A 411 -6.64 -8.41 -7.96
C LEU A 411 -5.19 -8.85 -7.91
N GLU A 412 -4.71 -9.22 -6.71
CA GLU A 412 -3.36 -9.77 -6.53
C GLU A 412 -3.19 -11.18 -7.08
N ARG A 413 -4.30 -11.89 -7.30
CA ARG A 413 -4.33 -13.24 -7.88
C ARG A 413 -4.42 -13.25 -9.40
N GLU A 414 -4.96 -12.20 -10.02
CA GLU A 414 -5.15 -12.15 -11.47
C GLU A 414 -3.81 -11.97 -12.19
N GLN A 415 -3.39 -13.01 -12.92
CA GLN A 415 -2.08 -13.06 -13.59
C GLN A 415 -2.06 -12.36 -14.97
N ASN A 416 -3.25 -12.11 -15.52
CA ASN A 416 -3.44 -11.47 -16.82
C ASN A 416 -3.42 -9.95 -16.66
N ASP A 417 -3.38 -9.24 -17.79
CA ASP A 417 -3.69 -7.81 -17.76
C ASP A 417 -5.15 -7.64 -17.29
N LEU A 418 -5.39 -6.62 -16.48
CA LEU A 418 -6.69 -6.41 -15.85
C LEU A 418 -7.22 -5.04 -16.22
N LEU A 419 -8.42 -4.98 -16.82
CA LEU A 419 -9.16 -3.74 -17.03
C LEU A 419 -10.31 -3.65 -16.01
N ILE A 420 -10.29 -2.62 -15.18
CA ILE A 420 -11.35 -2.32 -14.21
C ILE A 420 -12.21 -1.17 -14.75
N ILE A 421 -13.48 -1.47 -15.04
CA ILE A 421 -14.49 -0.49 -15.42
C ILE A 421 -15.43 -0.30 -14.23
N ALA A 422 -15.31 0.84 -13.56
CA ALA A 422 -16.05 1.11 -12.33
C ALA A 422 -16.47 2.57 -12.17
N HIS A 423 -17.09 2.86 -11.03
CA HIS A 423 -17.46 4.19 -10.60
C HIS A 423 -16.26 4.92 -10.00
N GLU A 424 -16.25 6.24 -10.08
CA GLU A 424 -15.13 7.05 -9.59
C GLU A 424 -14.78 6.70 -8.12
N SER A 425 -15.75 6.57 -7.22
CA SER A 425 -15.49 6.20 -5.82
C SER A 425 -14.78 4.86 -5.66
N VAL A 426 -15.09 3.87 -6.49
CA VAL A 426 -14.44 2.55 -6.47
C VAL A 426 -13.02 2.63 -7.05
N LEU A 427 -12.84 3.38 -8.13
CA LEU A 427 -11.54 3.61 -8.74
C LEU A 427 -10.59 4.30 -7.75
N ARG A 428 -11.07 5.33 -7.02
CA ARG A 428 -10.31 6.04 -5.97
C ARG A 428 -9.72 5.08 -4.94
N VAL A 429 -10.54 4.18 -4.41
CA VAL A 429 -10.14 3.24 -3.35
C VAL A 429 -9.17 2.17 -3.87
N LEU A 430 -9.43 1.59 -5.05
CA LEU A 430 -8.53 0.59 -5.64
C LEU A 430 -7.20 1.19 -6.10
N TYR A 431 -7.23 2.39 -6.68
CA TYR A 431 -6.02 3.14 -7.02
C TYR A 431 -5.20 3.47 -5.77
N ALA A 432 -5.85 3.92 -4.70
CA ALA A 432 -5.18 4.21 -3.44
C ALA A 432 -4.51 2.99 -2.79
N TYR A 433 -5.10 1.80 -2.96
CA TYR A 433 -4.43 0.56 -2.58
C TYR A 433 -3.13 0.39 -3.37
N LEU A 434 -3.21 0.42 -4.71
CA LEU A 434 -2.06 0.16 -5.58
C LEU A 434 -0.98 1.24 -5.49
N MET A 435 -1.34 2.52 -5.40
CA MET A 435 -0.42 3.66 -5.35
C MET A 435 -0.06 4.10 -3.93
N HIS A 436 -0.58 3.39 -2.92
CA HIS A 436 -0.34 3.68 -1.52
C HIS A 436 -0.68 5.13 -1.12
N CYS A 437 -1.86 5.60 -1.53
CA CYS A 437 -2.32 6.96 -1.22
C CYS A 437 -2.83 7.05 0.23
N SER A 438 -2.72 8.24 0.83
CA SER A 438 -3.25 8.48 2.17
C SER A 438 -4.77 8.58 2.16
N THR A 439 -5.40 8.29 3.31
CA THR A 439 -6.86 8.45 3.50
C THR A 439 -7.38 9.85 3.17
N ARG A 440 -6.56 10.88 3.40
CA ARG A 440 -6.91 12.28 3.09
C ARG A 440 -6.99 12.53 1.59
N ASP A 441 -6.16 11.83 0.81
CA ASP A 441 -6.07 12.02 -0.64
C ASP A 441 -7.17 11.25 -1.39
N ILE A 442 -7.66 10.14 -0.84
CA ILE A 442 -8.64 9.25 -1.50
C ILE A 442 -9.86 10.01 -2.03
N PRO A 443 -10.55 10.86 -1.23
CA PRO A 443 -11.72 11.60 -1.70
C PRO A 443 -11.41 12.64 -2.77
N THR A 444 -10.14 13.06 -2.93
CA THR A 444 -9.70 14.08 -3.89
C THR A 444 -9.15 13.52 -5.20
N LEU A 445 -8.96 12.19 -5.30
CA LEU A 445 -8.45 11.57 -6.52
C LEU A 445 -9.48 11.68 -7.66
N HIS A 446 -9.05 12.14 -8.84
CA HIS A 446 -9.95 12.34 -9.99
C HIS A 446 -9.71 11.32 -11.11
N PHE A 447 -10.82 10.78 -11.63
CA PHE A 447 -10.81 9.84 -12.76
C PHE A 447 -11.73 10.36 -13.86
N PRO A 448 -11.23 11.27 -14.72
CA PRO A 448 -12.02 11.82 -15.81
C PRO A 448 -12.25 10.75 -16.89
N ARG A 449 -13.32 10.91 -17.67
CA ARG A 449 -13.70 9.91 -18.68
C ARG A 449 -12.78 9.91 -19.90
N ASN A 450 -12.09 10.99 -20.18
CA ASN A 450 -11.16 11.11 -21.31
C ASN A 450 -9.78 10.49 -21.04
N GLU A 451 -9.56 9.86 -19.89
CA GLU A 451 -8.29 9.23 -19.54
C GLU A 451 -8.50 7.78 -19.10
N ILE A 452 -7.56 6.91 -19.49
CA ILE A 452 -7.36 5.57 -18.95
C ILE A 452 -6.11 5.62 -18.08
N ILE A 453 -6.20 5.15 -16.84
CA ILE A 453 -5.03 5.11 -15.96
C ILE A 453 -4.47 3.70 -15.97
N GLU A 454 -3.23 3.56 -16.42
CA GLU A 454 -2.48 2.31 -16.37
C GLU A 454 -1.61 2.29 -15.12
N ILE A 455 -1.61 1.18 -14.38
CA ILE A 455 -0.69 0.90 -13.28
C ILE A 455 0.13 -0.33 -13.61
N ILE A 456 1.45 -0.17 -13.56
CA ILE A 456 2.44 -1.21 -13.80
C ILE A 456 3.11 -1.54 -12.46
N PRO A 457 2.81 -2.70 -11.86
CA PRO A 457 3.50 -3.13 -10.65
C PRO A 457 4.96 -3.47 -10.96
N ALA A 458 5.89 -2.82 -10.26
CA ALA A 458 7.29 -3.21 -10.25
C ALA A 458 7.68 -3.81 -8.90
N ALA A 459 8.88 -4.40 -8.83
CA ALA A 459 9.33 -5.11 -7.63
C ALA A 459 9.54 -4.19 -6.41
N TYR A 460 9.86 -2.92 -6.63
CA TYR A 460 10.17 -1.95 -5.58
C TYR A 460 9.03 -0.95 -5.37
N GLN A 461 8.45 -0.42 -6.45
CA GLN A 461 7.40 0.59 -6.44
C GLN A 461 6.48 0.38 -7.64
N ASN A 462 5.21 0.77 -7.55
CA ASN A 462 4.32 0.82 -8.69
C ASN A 462 4.49 2.13 -9.47
N GLU A 463 4.30 2.05 -10.78
CA GLU A 463 4.28 3.20 -11.68
C GLU A 463 2.88 3.38 -12.29
N ALA A 464 2.44 4.63 -12.40
CA ALA A 464 1.18 4.96 -13.07
C ALA A 464 1.43 5.79 -14.35
N ARG A 465 0.63 5.54 -15.38
CA ARG A 465 0.61 6.27 -16.65
C ARG A 465 -0.82 6.67 -17.00
N ARG A 466 -0.97 7.77 -17.73
CA ARG A 466 -2.27 8.26 -18.20
C ARG A 466 -2.31 8.19 -19.72
N ILE A 467 -3.32 7.52 -20.24
CA ILE A 467 -3.57 7.34 -21.67
C ILE A 467 -4.78 8.21 -22.01
N VAL A 468 -4.58 9.25 -22.81
CA VAL A 468 -5.65 10.18 -23.21
C VAL A 468 -6.44 9.57 -24.37
N ILE A 469 -7.77 9.62 -24.30
CA ILE A 469 -8.67 9.19 -25.37
C ILE A 469 -8.92 10.38 -26.31
N PRO A 470 -8.32 10.44 -27.52
CA PRO A 470 -8.20 11.67 -28.31
C PRO A 470 -9.50 12.29 -28.85
N SER A 471 -10.62 11.57 -28.78
CA SER A 471 -11.88 11.89 -29.47
C SER A 471 -13.05 12.22 -28.53
N LEU A 472 -12.76 12.42 -27.25
CA LEU A 472 -13.70 12.94 -26.26
C LEU A 472 -13.26 14.38 -25.97
N SER A 473 -13.85 15.36 -26.66
CA SER A 473 -13.65 16.77 -26.34
C SER A 473 -13.93 17.03 -24.86
N ASP A 474 -13.25 18.02 -24.27
CA ASP A 474 -13.49 18.50 -22.89
C ASP A 474 -14.97 18.85 -22.60
N ASN A 475 -15.84 18.88 -23.60
CA ASN A 475 -17.29 19.05 -23.43
C ASN A 475 -18.01 17.85 -22.76
N VAL A 476 -17.40 16.66 -22.67
CA VAL A 476 -17.93 15.56 -21.82
C VAL A 476 -17.76 15.89 -20.32
N MET A 477 -17.08 16.99 -19.98
CA MET A 477 -17.07 17.59 -18.64
C MET A 477 -18.43 18.14 -18.20
N VAL A 478 -19.42 18.21 -19.12
CA VAL A 478 -20.76 18.74 -18.86
C VAL A 478 -21.83 17.66 -19.05
N GLY A 479 -21.56 16.44 -18.60
CA GLY A 479 -22.63 15.77 -17.84
C GLY A 479 -22.97 16.73 -16.71
N THR A 480 -24.22 17.19 -16.65
CA THR A 480 -24.74 18.21 -15.74
C THR A 480 -23.90 18.32 -14.47
N ARG A 481 -23.55 19.54 -14.03
CA ARG A 481 -23.23 19.82 -12.62
C ARG A 481 -24.43 19.45 -11.72
N VAL A 482 -24.94 18.23 -11.80
CA VAL A 482 -25.35 17.51 -10.61
C VAL A 482 -24.01 17.20 -9.99
N ALA A 483 -23.70 17.92 -8.92
CA ALA A 483 -22.57 17.63 -8.07
C ALA A 483 -22.38 16.12 -8.02
N SER A 484 -21.21 15.61 -8.42
CA SER A 484 -20.66 14.48 -7.68
C SER A 484 -20.82 14.89 -6.22
N PRO A 485 -21.67 14.25 -5.40
CA PRO A 485 -21.70 14.64 -4.02
C PRO A 485 -20.31 14.26 -3.53
N VAL A 486 -19.55 15.29 -3.15
CA VAL A 486 -18.14 15.23 -2.76
C VAL A 486 -17.10 15.29 -3.90
N THR A 487 -17.00 16.45 -4.54
CA THR A 487 -15.71 17.00 -4.98
C THR A 487 -15.72 18.49 -4.68
N TYR A 488 -14.93 18.94 -3.70
CA TYR A 488 -14.65 20.36 -3.48
C TYR A 488 -13.21 20.67 -3.87
N SER A 489 -13.05 21.77 -4.61
CA SER A 489 -11.79 22.41 -4.94
C SER A 489 -11.17 22.99 -3.67
N ALA A 490 -9.87 22.79 -3.46
CA ALA A 490 -9.15 23.38 -2.33
C ALA A 490 -9.22 24.93 -2.35
N PRO A 491 -9.24 25.62 -1.19
CA PRO A 491 -9.06 27.06 -1.16
C PRO A 491 -7.63 27.40 -1.60
N ALA A 492 -7.50 28.46 -2.41
CA ALA A 492 -6.21 29.01 -2.80
C ALA A 492 -5.38 29.33 -1.55
N SER A 493 -4.14 28.87 -1.51
CA SER A 493 -3.16 29.35 -0.55
C SER A 493 -2.90 30.82 -0.82
N ASP A 494 -3.17 31.68 0.17
CA ASP A 494 -2.71 33.07 0.19
C ASP A 494 -1.18 33.08 0.17
N SER A 495 -0.61 33.19 -1.02
CA SER A 495 0.78 33.52 -1.23
C SER A 495 0.95 34.23 -2.56
N ASP A 496 0.27 35.36 -2.73
CA ASP A 496 0.58 36.36 -3.75
C ASP A 496 0.17 37.75 -3.24
N ILE A 497 1.02 38.33 -2.38
CA ILE A 497 1.05 39.79 -2.19
C ILE A 497 2.37 40.27 -2.79
N ALA A 498 2.25 41.00 -3.90
CA ALA A 498 3.35 41.72 -4.54
C ALA A 498 3.93 42.80 -3.59
N PRO A 499 5.21 43.18 -3.73
CA PRO A 499 5.82 44.16 -2.85
C PRO A 499 5.48 45.57 -3.33
N GLU A 500 4.83 46.38 -2.48
CA GLU A 500 4.82 47.84 -2.63
C GLU A 500 5.87 48.47 -1.71
N GLU A 501 6.68 49.34 -2.31
CA GLU A 501 7.60 50.27 -1.67
C GLU A 501 6.84 51.30 -0.84
N ASN A 502 7.31 51.60 0.39
CA ASN A 502 7.84 52.93 0.73
C ASN A 502 8.11 53.15 2.23
N ILE A 503 9.31 53.69 2.47
CA ILE A 503 9.65 54.85 3.32
C ILE A 503 9.60 54.74 4.85
N ALA A 504 10.72 55.15 5.41
CA ALA A 504 11.07 55.26 6.82
C ALA A 504 10.41 56.44 7.55
N GLU A 505 10.23 56.26 8.87
CA GLU A 505 10.27 57.19 10.02
C GLU A 505 9.47 56.48 11.14
N GLY A 506 9.83 56.37 12.42
CA GLY A 506 10.64 57.17 13.33
C GLY A 506 9.88 57.22 14.66
N ALA A 507 10.57 56.95 15.78
CA ALA A 507 10.16 57.16 17.19
C ALA A 507 9.47 56.02 17.99
N SER A 508 10.17 55.63 19.06
CA SER A 508 9.69 55.07 20.34
C SER A 508 9.68 56.20 21.41
N PRO A 509 9.35 55.99 22.72
CA PRO A 509 8.65 54.89 23.44
C PRO A 509 7.53 55.38 24.40
N SER A 510 6.76 54.47 25.02
CA SER A 510 6.42 54.54 26.47
C SER A 510 5.63 53.32 26.96
N THR A 511 5.63 53.18 28.28
CA THR A 511 5.51 52.00 29.15
C THR A 511 4.11 51.69 29.71
N SER A 512 3.95 50.45 30.20
CA SER A 512 3.32 50.02 31.49
C SER A 512 2.06 49.13 31.40
N GLY A 513 1.98 48.16 32.33
CA GLY A 513 0.71 47.58 32.80
C GLY A 513 0.67 46.05 32.91
N ALA A 514 0.78 45.54 34.14
CA ALA A 514 0.78 44.13 34.53
C ALA A 514 -0.61 43.47 34.56
N SER A 515 -0.67 42.12 34.55
CA SER A 515 -1.31 41.30 35.61
C SER A 515 -1.45 39.81 35.21
N VAL A 516 -1.23 38.95 36.21
CA VAL A 516 -1.36 37.48 36.19
C VAL A 516 -2.68 37.10 36.88
N PRO A 517 -3.35 35.98 36.54
CA PRO A 517 -4.29 35.35 37.46
C PRO A 517 -3.81 33.97 37.97
N ALA A 518 -4.19 33.74 39.22
CA ALA A 518 -3.86 32.62 40.08
C ALA A 518 -4.76 31.39 39.87
N THR A 519 -4.24 30.23 40.26
CA THR A 519 -4.95 28.97 40.51
C THR A 519 -5.65 28.97 41.87
N PRO A 520 -6.67 28.11 42.07
CA PRO A 520 -6.97 27.58 43.38
C PRO A 520 -6.94 26.04 43.44
N SER A 521 -6.48 25.54 44.58
CA SER A 521 -6.40 24.14 44.98
C SER A 521 -7.57 23.71 45.88
N ALA A 522 -7.98 22.45 45.69
CA ALA A 522 -8.36 21.44 46.69
C ALA A 522 -9.47 21.70 47.74
N GLY A 523 -10.40 20.73 47.82
CA GLY A 523 -11.25 20.48 48.98
C GLY A 523 -11.79 19.05 48.95
N ALA A 524 -11.30 18.20 49.86
CA ALA A 524 -11.76 16.83 50.12
C ALA A 524 -13.00 16.83 51.04
N LEU A 525 -13.73 15.69 51.12
CA LEU A 525 -14.08 14.99 52.37
C LEU A 525 -15.11 13.85 52.16
N HIS A 526 -14.67 12.65 52.57
CA HIS A 526 -15.33 11.62 53.41
C HIS A 526 -16.56 10.77 53.00
N ALA A 527 -16.43 9.52 53.43
CA ALA A 527 -17.19 8.29 53.18
C ALA A 527 -18.40 8.04 54.10
N ARG A 528 -19.25 7.06 53.72
CA ARG A 528 -19.83 6.07 54.66
C ARG A 528 -20.32 4.79 53.96
N LEU A 529 -19.93 3.65 54.54
CA LEU A 529 -20.34 2.25 54.32
C LEU A 529 -21.66 1.92 55.06
N VAL A 530 -22.45 0.97 54.52
CA VAL A 530 -23.14 -0.21 55.12
C VAL A 530 -23.71 -0.99 53.90
N GLY A 531 -23.62 -2.30 53.64
CA GLY A 531 -23.47 -3.52 54.43
C GLY A 531 -24.70 -4.42 54.20
N GLY A 532 -24.54 -5.62 53.64
CA GLY A 532 -25.64 -6.60 53.49
C GLY A 532 -25.27 -7.80 52.61
N ALA A 533 -24.98 -8.93 53.26
CA ALA A 533 -24.59 -10.22 52.71
C ALA A 533 -25.80 -11.10 52.35
N GLU A 534 -25.60 -12.11 51.49
CA GLU A 534 -25.83 -13.53 51.80
C GLU A 534 -25.65 -14.42 50.54
N THR A 535 -24.74 -15.40 50.65
CA THR A 535 -24.69 -16.62 49.83
C THR A 535 -25.47 -17.73 50.53
N PRO A 536 -25.80 -18.82 49.82
CA PRO A 536 -25.11 -20.06 50.17
C PRO A 536 -24.72 -20.96 48.98
N ASP A 537 -23.69 -21.76 49.23
CA ASP A 537 -23.21 -22.92 48.48
C ASP A 537 -24.26 -24.05 48.36
N LEU A 538 -24.11 -24.89 47.33
CA LEU A 538 -24.17 -26.36 47.44
C LEU A 538 -23.62 -27.03 46.16
N ALA A 539 -22.59 -27.85 46.33
CA ALA A 539 -22.11 -28.84 45.40
C ALA A 539 -22.91 -30.15 45.53
N ASP A 540 -23.15 -30.89 44.43
CA ASP A 540 -22.71 -32.31 44.30
C ASP A 540 -23.20 -33.01 43.01
N SER A 541 -22.24 -33.71 42.37
CA SER A 541 -22.36 -35.05 41.74
C SER A 541 -23.15 -35.33 40.44
N PHE A 542 -22.72 -36.42 39.77
CA PHE A 542 -23.21 -37.15 38.57
C PHE A 542 -22.58 -36.73 37.22
N ARG A 543 -22.09 -37.63 36.34
CA ARG A 543 -21.62 -39.03 36.35
C ARG A 543 -21.16 -39.30 34.91
N ASP A 544 -20.11 -40.11 34.75
CA ASP A 544 -19.76 -40.76 33.47
C ASP A 544 -20.91 -41.65 32.95
N ASP A 545 -21.08 -41.74 31.62
CA ASP A 545 -21.01 -42.99 30.85
C ASP A 545 -21.37 -42.77 29.35
N ASP A 546 -20.70 -43.58 28.52
CA ASP A 546 -20.74 -43.84 27.06
C ASP A 546 -19.92 -42.99 26.07
#